data_AF-A0AAD2Q5R7-F1
#
_entry.id   AF-A0AAD2Q5R7-F1
#
_cell.length_a   1.000
_cell.length_b   1.000
_cell.length_c   1.000
_cell.angle_alpha   90.00
_cell.angle_beta   90.00
_cell.angle_gamma   90.00
#
_symmetry.space_group_name_H-M   'P 1'
#
loop_
_entity.id
_entity.type
_entity.pdbx_description
1 polymer ?
#
loop_
_entity_poly.entity_id
_entity_poly.type
_entity_poly.pdbx_seq_one_letter_code
_entity_poly.pdbx_strand_id
1 'polypeptide(L)'
;MALAHKPVAGGSVVNATTLAKSYLLKEHISTSPGEKFKKFVHSSKAVPALAPQDPNFYIPEFLCFTQHFQYTKMGGLVILSDLQGASQSNLHIYLYF
;
A
#
# COMPACT_ATOMS: atom_id res chain seq x y z
N MET A 1 -11.08 -5.66 -4.92
CA MET A 1 -12.33 -6.45 -4.89
C MET A 1 -12.83 -6.46 -3.45
N ALA A 2 -13.89 -5.69 -3.12
CA ALA A 2 -14.47 -5.67 -1.79
C ALA A 2 -15.65 -6.65 -1.74
N LEU A 3 -15.64 -7.59 -0.80
CA LEU A 3 -16.71 -8.56 -0.60
C LEU A 3 -17.75 -7.98 0.37
N ALA A 4 -18.97 -7.74 -0.10
CA ALA A 4 -20.08 -7.32 0.75
C ALA A 4 -20.85 -8.55 1.25
N HIS A 5 -20.90 -8.74 2.58
CA HIS A 5 -21.73 -9.78 3.20
C HIS A 5 -23.22 -9.42 3.10
N LYS A 6 -24.02 -10.36 2.61
CA LYS A 6 -25.48 -10.26 2.52
C LYS A 6 -26.10 -10.64 3.88
N PRO A 7 -26.97 -9.82 4.48
CA PRO A 7 -27.58 -10.17 5.76
C PRO A 7 -28.61 -11.30 5.59
N VAL A 8 -28.55 -12.28 6.49
CA VAL A 8 -29.48 -13.40 6.60
C VAL A 8 -30.84 -12.88 7.10
N ALA A 9 -31.91 -13.16 6.37
CA ALA A 9 -33.26 -12.78 6.74
C ALA A 9 -33.84 -13.78 7.75
N GLY A 10 -34.13 -13.34 8.98
CA GLY A 10 -34.83 -14.15 9.97
C GLY A 10 -34.97 -13.50 11.35
N GLY A 11 -35.94 -12.58 11.51
CA GLY A 11 -36.72 -12.39 12.75
C GLY A 11 -36.19 -11.45 13.87
N SER A 12 -37.02 -10.46 14.20
CA SER A 12 -37.21 -9.77 15.50
C SER A 12 -36.27 -8.61 15.92
N VAL A 13 -36.94 -7.49 16.29
CA VAL A 13 -36.44 -6.16 16.71
C VAL A 13 -35.31 -5.59 15.87
N VAL A 14 -35.67 -4.97 14.74
CA VAL A 14 -34.70 -4.18 13.97
C VAL A 14 -34.60 -2.80 14.61
N ASN A 15 -33.82 -2.68 15.70
CA ASN A 15 -33.09 -1.44 15.92
C ASN A 15 -32.19 -1.30 14.69
N ALA A 16 -32.70 -0.61 13.66
CA ALA A 16 -31.96 -0.32 12.45
C ALA A 16 -30.80 0.59 12.84
N THR A 17 -29.73 -0.02 13.31
CA THR A 17 -28.41 0.60 13.38
C THR A 17 -28.00 0.78 11.94
N THR A 18 -28.29 1.96 11.40
CA THR A 18 -27.83 2.36 10.08
C THR A 18 -26.31 2.30 10.11
N LEU A 19 -25.75 1.23 9.55
CA LEU A 19 -24.30 1.05 9.49
C LEU A 19 -23.76 2.03 8.45
N ALA A 20 -23.42 3.24 8.89
CA ALA A 20 -22.75 4.23 8.07
C ALA A 20 -21.35 3.69 7.73
N LYS A 21 -21.16 3.31 6.46
CA LYS A 21 -19.85 2.91 5.95
C LYS A 21 -19.24 4.08 5.18
N SER A 22 -18.02 4.42 5.54
CA SER A 22 -17.19 5.36 4.79
C SER A 22 -16.11 4.61 4.03
N TYR A 23 -15.77 5.08 2.85
CA TYR A 23 -14.74 4.49 1.99
C TYR A 23 -13.75 5.57 1.56
N LEU A 24 -12.49 5.17 1.36
CA LEU A 24 -11.47 6.00 0.73
C LEU A 24 -11.34 5.58 -0.73
N LEU A 25 -11.53 6.53 -1.65
CA LEU A 25 -11.29 6.31 -3.07
C LEU A 25 -9.87 6.78 -3.42
N LYS A 26 -9.12 5.94 -4.13
CA LYS A 26 -7.79 6.25 -4.65
C LYS A 26 -7.76 5.99 -6.16
N GLU A 27 -6.84 6.66 -6.86
CA GLU A 27 -6.60 6.43 -8.28
C GLU A 27 -6.23 4.95 -8.53
N HIS A 28 -6.75 4.39 -9.62
CA HIS A 28 -6.43 3.04 -10.03
C HIS A 28 -5.07 3.00 -10.73
N ILE A 29 -4.09 2.37 -10.10
CA ILE A 29 -2.77 2.14 -10.68
C ILE A 29 -2.88 1.03 -11.72
N SER A 30 -2.90 1.40 -12.99
CA SER A 30 -2.91 0.45 -14.10
C SER A 30 -1.51 -0.11 -14.31
N THR A 31 -1.43 -1.41 -14.60
CA THR A 31 -0.17 -2.15 -14.84
C THR A 31 -0.20 -2.77 -16.22
N SER A 32 0.96 -2.88 -16.86
CA SER A 32 1.06 -3.55 -18.16
C SER A 32 0.81 -5.06 -18.00
N PRO A 33 0.38 -5.78 -19.05
CA PRO A 33 0.23 -7.23 -18.97
C PRO A 33 1.54 -7.91 -18.51
N GLY A 34 1.47 -8.63 -17.39
CA GLY A 34 2.64 -9.29 -16.77
C GLY A 34 3.30 -8.50 -15.64
N GLU A 35 3.01 -7.21 -15.51
CA GLU A 35 3.38 -6.42 -14.33
C GLU A 35 2.37 -6.64 -13.21
N LYS A 36 2.84 -6.53 -11.97
CA LYS A 36 2.01 -6.68 -10.78
C LYS A 36 2.29 -5.52 -9.84
N PHE A 37 1.27 -5.16 -9.06
CA PHE A 37 1.46 -4.34 -7.88
C PHE A 37 2.35 -5.10 -6.89
N LYS A 38 3.44 -4.46 -6.47
CA LYS A 38 4.49 -5.04 -5.63
C LYS A 38 4.61 -4.26 -4.34
N LYS A 39 4.92 -4.99 -3.27
CA LYS A 39 5.37 -4.42 -2.02
C LYS A 39 6.88 -4.28 -2.08
N PHE A 40 7.40 -3.08 -1.92
CA PHE A 40 8.82 -2.76 -2.06
C PHE A 40 9.53 -2.71 -0.70
N VAL A 41 8.86 -2.22 0.34
CA VAL A 41 9.36 -2.22 1.73
C VAL A 41 8.27 -2.71 2.66
N HIS A 42 8.59 -3.67 3.53
CA HIS A 42 7.63 -4.20 4.50
C HIS A 42 7.49 -3.30 5.73
N SER A 43 6.30 -3.27 6.34
CA SER A 43 6.09 -2.58 7.61
C SER A 43 6.87 -3.19 8.78
N SER A 44 7.21 -4.48 8.69
CA SER A 44 7.95 -5.20 9.75
C SER A 44 9.46 -5.10 9.64
N LYS A 45 10.00 -4.71 8.47
CA LYS A 45 11.45 -4.64 8.23
C LYS A 45 11.78 -3.52 7.24
N ALA A 46 12.71 -2.66 7.63
CA ALA A 46 13.25 -1.56 6.82
C ALA A 46 14.29 -2.05 5.80
N VAL A 47 13.95 -3.07 5.01
CA VAL A 47 14.84 -3.65 3.99
C VAL A 47 14.10 -3.83 2.66
N PRO A 48 14.82 -3.83 1.52
CA PRO A 48 14.23 -4.12 0.22
C PRO A 48 13.52 -5.47 0.21
N ALA A 49 12.29 -5.50 -0.30
CA ALA A 49 11.52 -6.73 -0.46
C ALA A 49 11.89 -7.53 -1.73
N LEU A 50 12.57 -6.88 -2.69
CA LEU A 50 13.08 -7.54 -3.90
C LEU A 50 14.51 -8.04 -3.67
N ALA A 51 14.87 -9.12 -4.36
CA ALA A 51 16.24 -9.60 -4.36
C ALA A 51 17.15 -8.66 -5.18
N PRO A 52 18.44 -8.51 -4.84
CA PRO A 52 19.39 -7.68 -5.58
C PRO A 52 19.48 -7.94 -7.09
N GLN A 53 19.19 -9.18 -7.49
CA GLN A 53 19.16 -9.65 -8.88
C GLN A 53 17.85 -9.33 -9.63
N ASP A 54 16.81 -8.80 -8.97
CA ASP A 54 15.61 -8.31 -9.66
C ASP A 54 15.99 -7.04 -10.46
N PRO A 55 15.64 -6.94 -11.75
CA PRO A 55 15.94 -5.76 -12.55
C PRO A 55 15.32 -4.46 -12.00
N ASN A 56 14.31 -4.57 -11.13
CA ASN A 56 13.67 -3.44 -10.46
C ASN A 56 14.20 -3.20 -9.04
N PHE A 57 15.29 -3.84 -8.61
CA PHE A 57 15.83 -3.72 -7.24
C PHE A 57 16.21 -2.29 -6.86
N TYR A 58 16.56 -1.44 -7.84
CA TYR A 58 16.84 -0.02 -7.61
C TYR A 58 15.66 0.73 -6.98
N ILE A 59 14.42 0.28 -7.19
CA ILE A 59 13.21 0.90 -6.62
C ILE A 59 13.16 0.71 -5.10
N PRO A 60 13.10 -0.52 -4.54
CA PRO A 60 13.07 -0.70 -3.09
C PRO A 60 14.36 -0.21 -2.40
N GLU A 61 15.51 -0.22 -3.08
CA GLU A 61 16.75 0.37 -2.56
C GLU A 61 16.59 1.88 -2.34
N PHE A 62 16.13 2.62 -3.35
CA PHE A 62 15.85 4.05 -3.25
C PHE A 62 14.78 4.37 -2.19
N LEU A 63 13.75 3.53 -2.09
CA LEU A 63 12.68 3.68 -1.10
C LEU A 63 13.17 3.45 0.33
N CYS A 64 14.04 2.46 0.56
CA CYS A 64 14.69 2.26 1.86
C CYS A 64 15.59 3.44 2.24
N PHE A 65 16.34 3.99 1.29
CA PHE A 65 17.10 5.22 1.51
C PHE A 65 16.18 6.38 1.90
N THR A 66 15.08 6.57 1.18
CA THR A 66 14.10 7.64 1.45
C THR A 66 13.44 7.48 2.82
N GLN A 67 13.05 6.26 3.19
CA GLN A 67 12.53 5.94 4.51
C GLN A 67 13.54 6.31 5.61
N HIS A 68 14.81 5.93 5.45
CA HIS A 68 15.85 6.24 6.43
C HIS A 68 16.11 7.76 6.54
N PHE A 69 16.20 8.45 5.41
CA PHE A 69 16.40 9.89 5.36
C PHE A 69 15.25 10.64 6.02
N GLN A 70 14.00 10.31 5.68
CA GLN A 70 12.81 10.91 6.29
C GLN A 70 12.76 10.66 7.79
N TYR A 71 12.99 9.41 8.23
CA TYR A 71 13.00 9.07 9.65
C TYR A 71 14.02 9.92 10.43
N THR A 72 15.23 10.04 9.88
CA THR A 72 16.31 10.87 10.44
C THR A 72 15.92 12.34 10.51
N LYS A 73 15.33 12.89 9.44
CA LYS A 73 14.89 14.29 9.39
C LYS A 73 13.74 14.61 10.34
N MET A 74 12.88 13.64 10.65
CA MET A 74 11.81 13.77 11.63
C MET A 74 12.26 13.51 13.07
N GLY A 75 13.58 13.44 13.34
CA GLY A 75 14.10 13.16 14.68
C GLY A 75 13.71 11.78 15.22
N GLY A 76 13.41 10.82 14.33
CA GLY A 76 13.02 9.48 14.69
C GLY A 76 11.58 9.31 15.18
N LEU A 77 10.72 10.32 15.03
CA LEU A 77 9.34 10.30 15.56
C LEU A 77 8.35 9.59 14.63
N VAL A 78 8.60 9.60 13.32
CA VAL A 78 7.68 9.07 12.31
C VAL A 78 8.46 8.29 11.28
N ILE A 79 8.00 7.08 10.96
CA ILE A 79 8.54 6.24 9.89
C ILE A 79 7.51 6.05 8.78
N LEU A 80 7.92 6.32 7.55
CA LEU A 80 7.18 5.90 6.36
C LEU A 80 7.44 4.42 6.12
N SER A 81 6.40 3.60 6.16
CA SER A 81 6.52 2.16 5.96
C SER A 81 5.48 1.67 4.96
N ASP A 82 5.47 0.36 4.69
CA ASP A 82 4.50 -0.25 3.77
C ASP A 82 4.53 0.31 2.34
N LEU A 83 5.74 0.65 1.87
CA LEU A 83 5.94 1.25 0.55
C LEU A 83 5.67 0.20 -0.54
N GLN A 84 4.68 0.48 -1.38
CA GLN A 84 4.16 -0.44 -2.40
C GLN A 84 3.64 0.33 -3.62
N GLY A 85 3.64 -0.30 -4.78
CA GLY A 85 3.30 0.35 -6.04
C GLY A 85 3.47 -0.56 -7.23
N ALA A 86 3.45 0.00 -8.43
CA ALA A 86 3.85 -0.68 -9.65
C ALA A 86 5.12 -0.03 -10.24
N SER A 87 5.99 -0.84 -10.82
CA SER A 87 7.07 -0.34 -11.68
C SER A 87 6.41 0.11 -12.98
N GLN A 88 6.35 1.40 -13.25
CA GLN A 88 6.02 1.90 -14.60
C GLN A 88 7.31 2.35 -15.27
N SER A 89 7.40 2.15 -16.59
CA SER A 89 8.55 2.53 -17.43
C SER A 89 8.91 4.03 -17.35
N ASN A 90 8.02 4.88 -16.84
CA ASN A 90 8.31 6.22 -16.35
C ASN A 90 8.04 6.24 -14.85
N LEU A 91 9.09 6.39 -14.04
CA LEU A 91 9.07 6.25 -12.58
C LEU A 91 8.23 7.36 -11.90
N HIS A 92 6.90 7.23 -11.93
CA HIS A 92 6.01 7.96 -11.04
C HIS A 92 5.86 7.14 -9.76
N ILE A 93 6.73 7.39 -8.77
CA ILE A 93 6.54 6.84 -7.43
C ILE A 93 5.36 7.58 -6.79
N TYR A 94 4.18 7.00 -6.87
CA TYR A 94 3.05 7.46 -6.07
C TYR A 94 3.27 7.03 -4.62
N LEU A 95 3.95 7.88 -3.84
CA LEU A 95 4.03 7.74 -2.39
C LEU A 95 2.66 8.13 -1.81
N TYR A 96 1.84 7.15 -1.48
CA TYR A 96 0.58 7.39 -0.78
C TYR A 96 0.85 7.40 0.73
N PHE A 97 0.64 8.56 1.36
CA PHE A 97 0.56 8.73 2.81
C PHE A 97 -0.87 8.42 3.29
#